data_AF-A0AAD8C3V8-F1
#
_entry.id   AF-A0AAD8C3V8-F1
#
_cell.length_a   1.000
_cell.length_b   1.000
_cell.length_c   1.000
_cell.angle_alpha   90.00
_cell.angle_beta   90.00
_cell.angle_gamma   90.00
#
_symmetry.space_group_name_H-M   'P 1'
#
loop_
_entity.id
_entity.type
_entity.pdbx_description
1 polymer ?
#
loop_
_entity_poly.entity_id
_entity_poly.type
_entity_poly.pdbx_seq_one_letter_code
_entity_poly.pdbx_strand_id
1 'polypeptide(L)' 'MLSSDPFCKGNYNKETKAHVFQFPKDVDLKKKWLAAMPRNNYIPTDYLRFCYKHFKEEEVLWTDSV' A
#
# COMPACT_ATOMS: atom_id res chain seq x y z
N MET A 1 -8.21 -0.02 -7.62
CA MET A 1 -6.89 -0.04 -6.96
C MET A 1 -6.01 -1.11 -7.57
N LEU A 2 -4.69 -0.96 -7.39
CA LEU A 2 -3.59 -1.85 -7.80
C LEU A 2 -3.13 -1.75 -9.24
N SER A 3 -2.36 -0.69 -9.51
CA SER A 3 -1.14 -0.94 -10.26
C SER A 3 -0.10 -1.44 -9.26
N SER A 4 0.08 -2.76 -9.17
CA SER A 4 1.33 -3.32 -8.65
C SER A 4 2.40 -3.08 -9.70
N ASP A 5 2.69 -1.81 -9.97
CA ASP A 5 3.74 -1.44 -10.88
C ASP A 5 5.05 -1.95 -10.27
N PRO A 6 5.74 -2.94 -10.88
CA PRO A 6 7.07 -3.32 -10.43
C PRO A 6 8.05 -2.14 -10.45
N PHE A 7 7.69 -1.01 -11.09
CA PHE A 7 8.41 0.25 -11.13
C PHE A 7 7.85 1.33 -10.18
N CYS A 8 7.12 0.98 -9.11
CA CYS A 8 6.80 1.97 -8.09
C CYS A 8 8.09 2.46 -7.39
N LYS A 9 8.70 3.52 -7.95
CA LYS A 9 9.89 4.21 -7.45
C LYS A 9 9.58 5.19 -6.32
N GLY A 10 8.33 5.29 -5.89
CA GLY A 10 7.83 6.32 -4.98
C GLY A 10 8.52 6.36 -3.61
N ASN A 11 9.19 5.27 -3.21
CA ASN A 11 9.93 5.20 -1.94
C ASN A 11 11.47 5.23 -2.10
N TYR A 12 12.00 5.33 -3.33
CA TYR A 12 13.44 5.31 -3.59
C TYR A 12 14.05 6.70 -3.79
N ASN A 13 13.23 7.72 -4.03
CA ASN A 13 13.71 9.10 -4.15
C ASN A 13 13.72 9.77 -2.76
N LYS A 14 14.91 10.17 -2.29
CA LYS A 14 15.11 10.82 -0.99
C LYS A 14 14.41 12.17 -0.84
N GLU A 15 14.18 12.89 -1.95
CA GLU A 15 13.47 14.18 -1.97
C GLU A 15 11.94 14.03 -1.87
N THR A 16 11.40 12.87 -2.27
CA THR A 16 9.95 12.64 -2.33
C THR A 16 9.60 11.34 -1.64
N LYS A 17 9.92 11.25 -0.34
CA LYS A 17 9.47 10.14 0.51
C LYS A 17 7.93 10.09 0.48
N ALA A 18 7.37 9.21 -0.33
CA ALA A 18 5.93 9.00 -0.34
C ALA A 18 5.48 8.40 0.99
N HIS A 19 4.32 8.81 1.50
CA HIS A 19 3.69 8.11 2.62
C HIS A 19 3.45 6.66 2.24
N VAL A 20 3.87 5.76 3.13
CA VAL A 20 3.72 4.32 2.96
C VAL A 20 2.82 3.75 4.04
N PHE A 21 1.89 2.90 3.62
CA PHE A 21 1.03 2.12 4.49
C PHE A 21 1.63 0.74 4.69
N GLN A 22 1.59 0.27 5.94
CA GLN A 22 1.83 -1.13 6.25
C GLN A 22 0.54 -1.93 6.05
N PHE A 23 0.67 -3.25 5.95
CA PHE A 23 -0.50 -4.11 6.05
C PHE A 23 -1.33 -3.78 7.31
N PRO A 24 -2.65 -3.64 7.17
CA PRO A 24 -3.54 -3.43 8.30
C PRO A 24 -3.53 -4.66 9.22
N LYS A 25 -3.74 -4.41 10.52
CA LYS A 25 -3.96 -5.46 11.52
C LYS A 25 -5.32 -6.14 11.33
N ASP A 26 -6.27 -5.43 10.72
CA ASP A 26 -7.60 -5.95 10.40
C ASP A 26 -7.49 -7.06 9.34
N VAL A 27 -8.00 -8.24 9.69
CA VAL A 27 -7.89 -9.45 8.89
C VAL A 27 -8.70 -9.36 7.60
N ASP A 28 -9.87 -8.71 7.64
CA ASP A 28 -10.76 -8.62 6.50
C ASP A 28 -10.27 -7.57 5.49
N LEU A 29 -9.73 -6.45 6.00
CA LEU A 29 -9.03 -5.48 5.15
C LEU A 29 -7.76 -6.07 4.55
N LYS A 30 -6.99 -6.85 5.32
CA LYS A 30 -5.82 -7.59 4.82
C LYS A 30 -6.20 -8.54 3.70
N LYS A 31 -7.28 -9.31 3.82
CA LYS A 31 -7.78 -10.18 2.74
C LYS A 31 -8.17 -9.40 1.48
N LYS A 32 -8.84 -8.24 1.62
CA LYS A 32 -9.19 -7.39 0.46
C LYS A 32 -7.94 -6.90 -0.27
N TRP A 33 -6.91 -6.49 0.47
CA TRP A 33 -5.64 -6.07 -0.11
C TRP A 33 -4.97 -7.23 -0.87
N LEU A 34 -4.94 -8.43 -0.29
CA LEU A 34 -4.35 -9.62 -0.92
C LEU A 34 -5.11 -10.06 -2.17
N ALA A 35 -6.44 -10.08 -2.13
CA ALA A 35 -7.27 -10.45 -3.26
C ALA A 35 -7.06 -9.54 -4.47
N ALA A 36 -6.69 -8.29 -4.20
CA ALA A 36 -6.51 -7.28 -5.22
C ALA A 36 -5.05 -7.24 -5.73
N MET A 37 -4.09 -7.91 -5.06
CA MET A 37 -2.74 -8.13 -5.57
C MET A 37 -2.74 -9.10 -6.76
N PRO A 38 -2.26 -8.71 -7.95
CA PRO A 38 -2.34 -9.56 -9.14
C PRO A 38 -1.29 -10.70 -9.16
N ARG A 39 -0.63 -10.98 -8.04
CA ARG A 39 0.36 -12.06 -7.93
C ARG A 39 -0.26 -13.28 -7.28
N ASN A 40 -0.57 -14.28 -8.10
CA ASN A 40 -1.31 -15.48 -7.70
C ASN A 40 -0.61 -16.41 -6.68
N ASN A 41 0.61 -16.10 -6.21
CA ASN A 41 1.38 -16.92 -5.24
C ASN A 41 2.15 -16.06 -4.23
N TYR A 42 1.64 -14.88 -3.91
CA TYR A 42 2.36 -13.99 -3.02
C TYR A 42 2.09 -14.32 -1.55
N ILE A 43 3.14 -14.71 -0.81
CA ILE A 43 3.07 -14.87 0.65
C ILE A 43 3.19 -13.47 1.27
N PRO A 44 2.11 -12.93 1.86
CA PRO A 44 2.20 -11.64 2.50
C PRO A 44 3.12 -11.71 3.71
N THR A 45 4.23 -11.01 3.64
CA THR A 45 5.11 -10.76 4.78
C THR A 45 4.66 -9.48 5.48
N ASP A 46 4.73 -9.42 6.81
CA ASP A 46 4.32 -8.21 7.54
C ASP A 46 5.21 -6.98 7.26
N TYR A 47 6.29 -7.18 6.50
CA TYR A 47 7.23 -6.16 6.03
C TYR A 47 6.81 -5.44 4.74
N LEU A 48 5.73 -5.90 4.10
CA LEU A 48 5.21 -5.23 2.92
C LEU A 48 4.70 -3.83 3.24
N ARG A 49 5.12 -2.88 2.42
CA ARG A 49 4.66 -1.50 2.46
C ARG A 49 4.23 -1.05 1.08
N PHE A 50 3.14 -0.30 1.02
CA PHE A 50 2.57 0.26 -0.21
C PHE A 50 2.53 1.77 -0.08
N CYS A 51 2.98 2.50 -1.10
CA CYS A 51 2.83 3.96 -1.09
C CYS A 51 1.36 4.37 -1.30
N TYR A 52 0.98 5.54 -0.80
CA TYR A 52 -0.38 6.07 -0.92
C TYR A 52 -0.86 6.18 -2.38
N LYS A 53 0.07 6.29 -3.35
CA LYS A 53 -0.25 6.37 -4.79
C LYS A 53 -0.93 5.11 -5.35
N HIS A 54 -0.88 3.99 -4.65
CA HIS A 54 -1.61 2.77 -5.05
C HIS A 54 -3.09 2.79 -4.65
N PHE A 55 -3.45 3.72 -3.78
CA PHE A 55 -4.80 3.95 -3.27
C PHE A 55 -5.36 5.17 -4.01
N LYS A 56 -6.68 5.21 -4.20
CA LYS A 56 -7.31 6.47 -4.58
C LYS A 56 -7.30 7.41 -3.38
N GLU A 57 -7.33 8.71 -3.65
CA GLU A 57 -7.37 9.73 -2.59
C GLU A 57 -8.58 9.54 -1.66
N GLU A 58 -9.74 9.14 -2.19
CA GLU A 58 -10.96 8.84 -1.43
C GLU A 58 -10.84 7.62 -0.49
N GLU A 59 -9.85 6.76 -0.72
CA GLU A 59 -9.62 5.54 0.06
C GLU A 59 -8.53 5.74 1.14
N VAL A 60 -7.91 6.93 1.16
CA VAL A 60 -6.88 7.30 2.12
C VAL A 60 -7.45 8.32 3.11
N LEU A 61 -7.51 7.91 4.38
CA LEU A 61 -7.86 8.81 5.48
C LEU A 61 -6.58 9.43 6.05
N TRP A 62 -6.45 10.74 5.87
CA TRP A 62 -5.40 11.54 6.51
C TRP A 62 -5.91 12.02 7.86
N THR A 63 -5.18 11.70 8.93
CA THR A 63 -5.44 12.30 10.24
C THR A 63 -4.48 13.47 10.42
N ASP A 64 -4.98 14.69 10.30
CA ASP A 64 -4.24 15.84 10.79
C ASP A 64 -4.24 15.75 12.32
N SER A 65 -3.08 15.52 12.92
CA SER A 65 -2.92 15.61 14.37
C SER A 65 -3.17 17.06 14.78
N VAL A 66 -4.39 17.35 15.23
CA VAL A 66 -4.77 18.61 15.87
C VAL A 66 -4.19 18.65 17.29
#